data_AF-A0A2D8M7Y6-F1
#
_entry.id   AF-A0A2D8M7Y6-F1
#
_cell.length_a   1.000
_cell.length_b   1.000
_cell.length_c   1.000
_cell.angle_alpha   90.00
_cell.angle_beta   90.00
_cell.angle_gamma   90.00
#
_symmetry.space_group_name_H-M   'P 1'
#
loop_
_entity.id
_entity.type
_entity.pdbx_description
1 polymer ?
#
loop_
_entity_poly.entity_id
_entity_poly.type
_entity_poly.pdbx_seq_one_letter_code
_entity_poly.pdbx_strand_id
1 'polypeptide(L)'
;MTGASRQYAFDVSEHFFRLTTESVRIRSNETRKYQTLGTLVNARTACAHCLEHDPAVLRSHLDKIPTKGDIRIYLRVKASSADSLSEAQEMLAKRLGVSLSLGDTLSVLLFDYIVEQKALEVLGKLKEAGLDEPSAKRGELNANESQEGNVIRLN
;
A
#
# COMPACT_ATOMS: atom_id res chain seq x y z
N MET A 1 -19.25 -2.54 24.64
CA MET A 1 -18.42 -1.33 24.87
C MET A 1 -18.45 -0.49 23.61
N THR A 2 -19.10 0.68 23.63
CA THR A 2 -19.00 1.66 22.54
C THR A 2 -17.57 2.17 22.50
N GLY A 3 -16.76 1.61 21.60
CA GLY A 3 -15.36 2.03 21.44
C GLY A 3 -15.30 3.52 21.18
N ALA A 4 -14.59 4.25 22.03
CA ALA A 4 -14.44 5.70 21.90
C ALA A 4 -13.95 6.05 20.48
N SER A 5 -14.53 7.09 19.88
CA SER A 5 -14.16 7.59 18.55
C SER A 5 -13.67 9.03 18.66
N ARG A 6 -12.69 9.41 17.85
CA ARG A 6 -12.19 10.79 17.74
C ARG A 6 -12.64 11.40 16.42
N GLN A 7 -12.94 12.69 16.44
CA GLN A 7 -13.40 13.45 15.28
C GLN A 7 -12.43 14.60 15.02
N TYR A 8 -12.08 14.77 13.76
CA TYR A 8 -11.21 15.83 13.28
C TYR A 8 -11.93 16.62 12.19
N ALA A 9 -11.71 17.93 12.18
CA ALA A 9 -12.13 18.82 11.10
C ALA A 9 -10.91 19.62 10.67
N PHE A 10 -10.54 19.54 9.39
CA PHE A 10 -9.38 20.24 8.86
C PHE A 10 -9.61 20.63 7.40
N ASP A 11 -8.95 21.70 6.99
CA ASP A 11 -9.06 22.24 5.64
C ASP A 11 -7.91 21.69 4.79
N VAL A 12 -8.25 21.16 3.62
CA VAL A 12 -7.33 20.47 2.73
C VAL A 12 -7.25 21.12 1.36
N SER A 13 -6.12 20.92 0.69
CA SER A 13 -5.96 21.30 -0.71
C SER A 13 -6.85 20.44 -1.62
N GLU A 14 -7.09 20.92 -2.83
CA GLU A 14 -7.75 20.12 -3.86
C GLU A 14 -6.98 18.84 -4.20
N HIS A 15 -5.64 18.89 -4.25
CA HIS A 15 -4.81 17.72 -4.54
C HIS A 15 -4.96 16.64 -3.46
N PHE A 16 -4.93 17.04 -2.19
CA PHE A 16 -5.11 16.10 -1.09
C PHE A 16 -6.56 15.60 -1.02
N PHE A 17 -7.54 16.46 -1.31
CA PHE A 17 -8.94 16.04 -1.42
C PHE A 17 -9.12 14.95 -2.49
N ARG A 18 -8.55 15.13 -3.70
CA ARG A 18 -8.58 14.12 -4.76
C ARG A 18 -7.87 12.82 -4.35
N LEU A 19 -6.74 12.91 -3.65
CA LEU A 19 -6.07 11.73 -3.09
C LEU A 19 -7.02 10.96 -2.16
N THR A 20 -7.71 11.66 -1.25
CA THR A 20 -8.61 11.02 -0.28
C THR A 20 -9.79 10.33 -0.95
N THR A 21 -10.42 10.96 -1.94
CA THR A 21 -11.57 10.39 -2.64
C THR A 21 -11.17 9.19 -3.49
N GLU A 22 -10.00 9.26 -4.14
CA GLU A 22 -9.47 8.15 -4.92
C GLU A 22 -9.11 6.96 -4.04
N SER A 23 -8.46 7.17 -2.89
CA SER A 23 -8.17 6.09 -1.95
C SER A 23 -9.45 5.42 -1.43
N VAL A 24 -10.49 6.19 -1.14
CA VAL A 24 -11.80 5.64 -0.71
C VAL A 24 -12.46 4.85 -1.84
N ARG A 25 -12.38 5.33 -3.08
CA ARG A 25 -12.90 4.61 -4.26
C ARG A 25 -12.21 3.27 -4.44
N ILE A 26 -10.87 3.24 -4.39
CA ILE A 26 -10.07 2.01 -4.48
C ILE A 26 -10.45 1.04 -3.37
N ARG A 27 -10.49 1.50 -2.11
CA ARG A 27 -10.85 0.66 -0.96
C ARG A 27 -12.28 0.11 -1.03
N SER A 28 -13.20 0.91 -1.54
CA SER A 28 -14.59 0.47 -1.72
C SER A 28 -14.69 -0.65 -2.74
N ASN A 29 -13.96 -0.53 -3.84
CA ASN A 29 -13.91 -1.56 -4.89
C ASN A 29 -13.20 -2.83 -4.40
N GLU A 30 -12.07 -2.68 -3.72
CA GLU A 30 -11.30 -3.77 -3.11
C GLU A 30 -12.18 -4.61 -2.16
N THR A 31 -12.92 -3.94 -1.28
CA THR A 31 -13.76 -4.61 -0.26
C THR A 31 -15.18 -4.93 -0.73
N ARG A 32 -15.55 -4.52 -1.94
CA ARG A 32 -16.92 -4.57 -2.51
C ARG A 32 -17.99 -4.01 -1.57
N LYS A 33 -17.65 -2.97 -0.82
CA LYS A 33 -18.52 -2.29 0.15
C LYS A 33 -18.25 -0.79 0.08
N TYR A 34 -19.25 0.04 0.33
CA TYR A 34 -19.01 1.48 0.47
C TYR A 34 -18.15 1.76 1.69
N GLN A 35 -17.02 2.41 1.46
CA GLN A 35 -16.06 2.78 2.49
C GLN A 35 -16.06 4.29 2.71
N THR A 36 -15.48 4.69 3.83
CA THR A 36 -15.25 6.09 4.18
C THR A 36 -13.77 6.30 4.43
N LEU A 37 -13.31 7.55 4.44
CA LEU A 37 -11.94 7.85 4.82
C LEU A 37 -11.61 7.30 6.23
N GLY A 38 -12.55 7.43 7.16
CA GLY A 38 -12.39 6.90 8.52
C GLY A 38 -12.21 5.39 8.59
N THR A 39 -12.99 4.62 7.83
CA THR A 39 -12.84 3.15 7.80
C THR A 39 -11.54 2.71 7.15
N LEU A 40 -11.10 3.41 6.09
CA LEU A 40 -9.79 3.19 5.47
C LEU A 40 -8.65 3.47 6.46
N VAL A 41 -8.66 4.64 7.11
CA VAL A 41 -7.64 5.01 8.10
C VAL A 41 -7.60 4.02 9.26
N ASN A 42 -8.76 3.61 9.78
CA ASN A 42 -8.82 2.59 10.83
C ASN A 42 -8.20 1.25 10.40
N ALA A 43 -8.36 0.87 9.13
CA ALA A 43 -7.79 -0.37 8.61
C ALA A 43 -6.27 -0.26 8.43
N ARG A 44 -5.77 0.88 7.92
CA ARG A 44 -4.34 1.10 7.70
C ARG A 44 -3.56 1.27 9.00
N THR A 45 -4.11 2.01 9.95
CA THR A 45 -3.46 2.24 11.25
C THR A 45 -3.29 0.97 12.09
N ALA A 46 -4.13 -0.04 11.87
CA ALA A 46 -3.97 -1.35 12.50
C ALA A 46 -2.74 -2.13 11.99
N CYS A 47 -2.21 -1.77 10.82
CA CYS A 47 -1.01 -2.34 10.26
C CYS A 47 0.17 -1.41 10.61
N ALA A 48 0.83 -1.67 11.74
CA ALA A 48 1.80 -0.77 12.37
C ALA A 48 3.10 -0.49 11.56
N HIS A 49 3.28 -1.07 10.37
CA HIS A 49 4.54 -1.05 9.62
C HIS A 49 4.46 -0.42 8.21
N CYS A 50 3.34 0.21 7.84
CA CYS A 50 3.08 0.59 6.44
C CYS A 50 3.82 1.86 5.95
N LEU A 51 5.01 2.19 6.42
CA LEU A 51 5.68 3.44 6.01
C LEU A 51 7.16 3.22 5.74
N GLU A 52 7.50 2.18 4.98
CA GLU A 52 8.89 1.82 4.69
C GLU A 52 9.53 2.67 3.57
N HIS A 53 8.77 3.55 2.91
CA HIS A 53 9.28 4.40 1.83
C HIS A 53 10.48 5.25 2.24
N ASP A 54 11.47 5.37 1.34
CA ASP A 54 12.62 6.27 1.51
C ASP A 54 12.16 7.69 1.91
N PRO A 55 12.76 8.31 2.94
CA PRO A 55 12.49 9.71 3.31
C PRO A 55 12.50 10.69 2.12
N ALA A 56 13.35 10.49 1.11
CA ALA A 56 13.39 11.34 -0.08
C ALA A 56 12.08 11.25 -0.89
N VAL A 57 11.52 10.04 -1.03
CA VAL A 57 10.24 9.80 -1.72
C VAL A 57 9.10 10.46 -0.95
N LEU A 58 9.07 10.30 0.38
CA LEU A 58 8.05 10.90 1.24
C LEU A 58 8.08 12.43 1.19
N ARG A 59 9.26 13.05 1.18
CA ARG A 59 9.40 14.51 1.00
C ARG A 59 8.90 14.95 -0.37
N SER A 60 9.27 14.22 -1.44
CA SER A 60 8.79 14.53 -2.79
C SER A 60 7.27 14.41 -2.91
N HIS A 61 6.67 13.42 -2.24
CA HIS A 61 5.22 13.27 -2.17
C HIS A 61 4.55 14.48 -1.51
N LEU A 62 5.03 14.87 -0.33
CA LEU A 62 4.47 16.02 0.42
C LEU A 62 4.65 17.36 -0.32
N ASP A 63 5.73 17.50 -1.10
CA ASP A 63 5.95 18.67 -1.95
C ASP A 63 4.95 18.73 -3.12
N LYS A 64 4.70 17.58 -3.76
CA LYS A 64 3.75 17.48 -4.90
C LYS A 64 2.29 17.52 -4.48
N ILE A 65 1.97 17.01 -3.29
CA ILE A 65 0.62 16.94 -2.74
C ILE A 65 0.59 17.81 -1.47
N PRO A 66 0.51 19.15 -1.63
CA PRO A 66 0.34 20.04 -0.49
C PRO A 66 -0.95 19.68 0.23
N THR A 67 -0.92 19.61 1.56
CA THR A 67 -2.07 19.08 2.32
C THR A 67 -3.06 20.15 2.73
N LYS A 68 -2.61 21.39 2.97
CA LYS A 68 -3.46 22.50 3.42
C LYS A 68 -4.14 23.21 2.25
N GLY A 69 -5.38 23.62 2.47
CA GLY A 69 -6.18 24.38 1.51
C GLY A 69 -7.46 24.89 2.15
N ASP A 70 -8.51 25.06 1.36
CA ASP A 70 -9.79 25.67 1.73
C ASP A 70 -10.98 24.69 1.72
N ILE A 71 -10.75 23.41 1.37
CA ILE A 71 -11.80 22.39 1.36
C ILE A 71 -11.91 21.76 2.75
N ARG A 72 -13.02 22.00 3.45
CA ARG A 72 -13.27 21.40 4.76
C ARG A 72 -13.61 19.92 4.64
N ILE A 73 -12.88 19.06 5.35
CA ILE A 73 -13.23 17.64 5.51
C ILE A 73 -13.36 17.24 6.98
N TYR A 74 -14.18 16.20 7.21
CA TYR A 74 -14.41 15.62 8.53
C TYR A 74 -13.93 14.17 8.56
N LEU A 75 -13.14 13.83 9.57
CA LEU A 75 -12.61 12.50 9.77
C LEU A 75 -13.05 11.97 11.14
N ARG A 76 -13.73 10.83 11.15
CA ARG A 76 -14.05 10.08 12.37
C ARG A 76 -13.33 8.74 12.37
N VAL A 77 -12.53 8.49 13.39
CA VAL A 77 -11.73 7.27 13.55
C VAL A 77 -11.89 6.68 14.95
N LYS A 78 -11.51 5.42 15.14
CA LYS A 78 -11.44 4.80 16.47
C LYS A 78 -10.37 5.52 17.30
N ALA A 79 -10.55 5.58 18.62
CA ALA A 79 -9.55 6.17 19.52
C ALA A 79 -8.18 5.51 19.36
N SER A 80 -8.13 4.17 19.29
CA SER A 80 -6.88 3.43 19.05
C SER A 80 -6.19 3.83 17.75
N SER A 81 -6.97 3.98 16.66
CA SER A 81 -6.42 4.41 15.37
C SER A 81 -5.95 5.85 15.39
N ALA A 82 -6.59 6.72 16.18
CA ALA A 82 -6.11 8.08 16.40
C ALA A 82 -4.80 8.11 17.19
N ASP A 83 -4.63 7.23 18.17
CA ASP A 83 -3.37 7.09 18.91
C ASP A 83 -2.26 6.59 17.98
N SER A 84 -2.52 5.56 17.18
CA SER A 84 -1.57 5.08 16.16
C SER A 84 -1.24 6.14 15.10
N LEU A 85 -2.18 7.02 14.74
CA LEU A 85 -1.90 8.15 13.85
C LEU A 85 -0.94 9.15 14.48
N SER A 86 -1.12 9.46 15.77
CA SER A 86 -0.21 10.35 16.50
C SER A 86 1.19 9.76 16.59
N GLU A 87 1.30 8.46 16.90
CA GLU A 87 2.58 7.75 16.91
C GLU A 87 3.25 7.77 15.53
N ALA A 88 2.49 7.50 14.46
CA ALA A 88 3.01 7.57 13.09
C ALA A 88 3.45 8.98 12.71
N GLN A 89 2.71 10.02 13.13
CA GLN A 89 3.08 11.42 12.93
C GLN A 89 4.42 11.75 13.59
N GLU A 90 4.62 11.33 14.85
CA GLU A 90 5.88 11.55 15.56
C GLU A 90 7.05 10.79 14.91
N MET A 91 6.84 9.54 14.53
CA MET A 91 7.86 8.73 13.85
C MET A 91 8.26 9.33 12.50
N LEU A 92 7.28 9.71 11.68
CA LEU A 92 7.52 10.36 10.40
C LEU A 92 8.21 11.71 10.58
N ALA A 93 7.78 12.53 11.55
CA ALA A 93 8.41 13.81 11.82
C ALA A 93 9.90 13.66 12.16
N LYS A 94 10.24 12.70 13.04
CA LYS A 94 11.63 12.36 13.38
C LYS A 94 12.41 11.91 12.16
N ARG A 95 11.83 11.02 11.35
CA ARG A 95 12.49 10.44 10.16
C ARG A 95 12.72 11.47 9.05
N LEU A 96 11.77 12.38 8.85
CA LEU A 96 11.86 13.42 7.83
C LEU A 96 12.63 14.64 8.31
N GLY A 97 12.86 14.78 9.62
CA GLY A 97 13.54 15.93 10.22
C GLY A 97 12.72 17.22 10.15
N VAL A 98 11.39 17.10 10.05
CA VAL A 98 10.45 18.24 9.93
C VAL A 98 9.22 17.99 10.80
N SER A 99 8.55 19.05 11.24
CA SER A 99 7.24 18.90 11.85
C SER A 99 6.20 18.55 10.79
N LEU A 100 5.28 17.65 11.14
CA LEU A 100 4.19 17.23 10.27
C LEU A 100 2.86 17.58 10.92
N SER A 101 1.90 17.98 10.11
CA SER A 101 0.49 18.09 10.52
C SER A 101 -0.20 16.72 10.42
N LEU A 102 -1.38 16.60 11.02
CA LEU A 102 -2.24 15.43 10.83
C LEU A 102 -2.55 15.18 9.33
N GLY A 103 -2.74 16.25 8.56
CA GLY A 103 -2.97 16.17 7.12
C GLY A 103 -1.79 15.55 6.37
N ASP A 104 -0.56 15.90 6.74
CA ASP A 104 0.67 15.33 6.14
C ASP A 104 0.80 13.85 6.44
N THR A 105 0.57 13.46 7.70
CA THR A 105 0.57 12.05 8.10
C THR A 105 -0.48 11.24 7.34
N LEU A 106 -1.70 11.78 7.20
CA LEU A 106 -2.77 11.14 6.43
C LEU A 106 -2.42 11.05 4.94
N SER A 107 -1.85 12.10 4.35
CA SER A 107 -1.41 12.12 2.96
C SER A 107 -0.38 11.03 2.68
N VAL A 108 0.58 10.88 3.57
CA VAL A 108 1.62 9.83 3.48
C VAL A 108 1.03 8.44 3.65
N LEU A 109 0.11 8.23 4.60
CA LEU A 109 -0.57 6.96 4.80
C LEU A 109 -1.44 6.55 3.59
N LEU A 110 -2.10 7.50 2.95
CA LEU A 110 -2.90 7.25 1.74
C LEU A 110 -2.03 7.01 0.50
N PHE A 111 -0.89 7.70 0.42
CA PHE A 111 0.10 7.46 -0.63
C PHE A 111 0.61 6.03 -0.60
N ASP A 112 1.06 5.57 0.57
CA ASP A 112 1.54 4.20 0.76
C ASP A 112 0.46 3.17 0.41
N TYR A 113 -0.79 3.41 0.84
CA TYR A 113 -1.93 2.56 0.44
C TYR A 113 -2.10 2.50 -1.09
N ILE A 114 -2.03 3.63 -1.80
CA ILE A 114 -2.16 3.64 -3.27
C ILE A 114 -1.00 2.91 -3.94
N VAL A 115 0.23 3.09 -3.44
CA VAL A 115 1.40 2.39 -3.97
C VAL A 115 1.24 0.87 -3.81
N GLU A 116 0.79 0.40 -2.63
CA GLU A 116 0.50 -1.01 -2.39
C GLU A 116 -0.56 -1.55 -3.35
N GLN A 117 -1.68 -0.84 -3.50
CA GLN A 117 -2.76 -1.26 -4.41
C GLN A 117 -2.30 -1.31 -5.87
N LYS A 118 -1.44 -0.36 -6.28
CA LYS A 118 -0.87 -0.35 -7.63
C LYS A 118 0.12 -1.48 -7.85
N ALA A 119 0.93 -1.80 -6.85
CA ALA A 119 1.83 -2.96 -6.89
C ALA A 119 1.03 -4.26 -7.06
N LEU A 120 -0.04 -4.44 -6.28
CA LEU A 120 -0.94 -5.60 -6.40
C LEU A 120 -1.62 -5.69 -7.77
N GLU A 121 -2.05 -4.56 -8.33
CA GLU A 121 -2.63 -4.50 -9.68
C GLU A 121 -1.62 -4.94 -10.76
N VAL A 122 -0.38 -4.46 -10.66
CA VAL A 122 0.69 -4.84 -11.61
C VAL A 122 1.03 -6.32 -11.48
N LEU A 123 1.18 -6.85 -10.27
CA LEU A 123 1.42 -8.28 -10.04
C LEU A 123 0.29 -9.15 -10.59
N GLY A 124 -0.96 -8.73 -10.40
CA GLY A 124 -2.13 -9.41 -10.99
C GLY A 124 -2.03 -9.49 -12.51
N LYS A 125 -1.70 -8.37 -13.17
CA LYS A 125 -1.53 -8.32 -14.64
C LYS A 125 -0.37 -9.19 -15.13
N LEU A 126 0.76 -9.20 -14.41
CA LEU A 126 1.91 -10.05 -14.76
C LEU A 126 1.55 -11.53 -14.67
N LYS A 127 0.79 -11.92 -13.64
CA LYS A 127 0.29 -13.28 -13.48
C LYS A 127 -0.67 -13.68 -14.60
N GLU A 128 -1.61 -12.80 -14.95
CA GLU A 128 -2.53 -13.02 -16.08
C GLU A 128 -1.79 -13.14 -17.42
N ALA A 129 -0.70 -12.39 -17.60
CA ALA A 129 0.16 -12.46 -18.78
C ALA A 129 1.13 -13.66 -18.77
N GLY A 130 1.16 -14.48 -17.70
CA GLY A 130 2.08 -15.60 -17.57
C GLY A 130 3.55 -15.20 -17.40
N LEU A 131 3.82 -13.98 -16.95
CA LEU A 131 5.17 -13.41 -16.77
C LEU A 131 5.68 -13.50 -15.33
N ASP A 132 4.92 -14.12 -14.42
CA ASP A 132 5.23 -14.27 -12.99
C ASP A 132 5.96 -15.59 -12.66
N GLU A 133 6.38 -16.35 -13.68
CA GLU A 133 7.12 -17.60 -13.50
C GLU A 133 8.64 -17.34 -13.50
N PRO A 134 9.39 -17.76 -12.45
CA PRO A 134 10.83 -17.86 -12.56
C PRO A 134 11.14 -18.86 -13.68
N SER A 135 11.95 -18.43 -14.64
CA SER A 135 12.40 -19.24 -15.78
C SER A 135 13.29 -20.40 -15.31
N ALA A 136 12.71 -21.41 -14.66
CA ALA A 136 13.42 -22.57 -14.12
C ALA A 136 12.99 -23.86 -14.80
N LYS A 137 12.77 -23.84 -16.13
CA LYS A 137 12.78 -25.04 -16.99
C LYS A 137 13.19 -24.67 -18.41
N ARG A 138 14.47 -24.36 -18.63
CA ARG A 138 15.06 -24.38 -19.97
C ARG A 138 16.53 -24.78 -19.88
N GLY A 139 16.77 -26.08 -19.79
CA GLY A 139 18.10 -26.64 -19.91
C GLY A 139 18.30 -27.93 -19.14
N GLU A 140 17.57 -28.99 -19.49
CA GLU A 140 18.02 -30.38 -19.31
C GLU A 140 17.14 -31.28 -20.19
N LEU A 141 17.28 -31.07 -21.50
CA LEU A 141 17.05 -32.12 -22.49
C LEU A 141 18.41 -32.40 -23.12
N ASN A 142 18.80 -33.68 -23.08
CA ASN A 142 19.95 -34.31 -23.71
C ASN A 142 21.23 -34.43 -22.83
N ALA A 143 21.32 -35.53 -22.09
CA ALA A 143 22.51 -36.36 -22.09
C ALA A 143 22.19 -37.78 -21.56
N ASN A 144 22.66 -38.78 -22.31
CA ASN A 144 22.80 -40.20 -21.98
C ASN A 144 21.59 -41.12 -22.17
N GLU A 145 21.34 -41.45 -23.44
CA GLU A 145 21.14 -42.83 -23.85
C GLU A 145 22.31 -43.69 -23.35
N SER A 146 22.14 -44.34 -22.21
CA SER A 146 23.01 -45.45 -21.82
C SER A 146 22.55 -46.71 -22.55
N GLN A 147 23.23 -47.00 -23.66
CA GLN A 147 23.30 -48.34 -24.24
C GLN A 147 23.92 -49.29 -23.21
N GLU A 148 23.15 -50.25 -22.72
CA GLU A 148 23.66 -51.51 -22.17
C GLU A 148 22.50 -52.53 -22.21
N GLY A 149 22.49 -53.40 -23.22
CA GLY A 149 22.76 -54.81 -22.96
C GLY A 149 21.59 -55.68 -23.40
N ASN A 150 21.50 -56.01 -24.70
CA ASN A 150 20.72 -57.15 -25.14
C ASN A 150 21.59 -58.02 -26.06
N VAL A 151 22.26 -59.01 -25.47
CA VAL A 151 23.01 -60.03 -26.20
C VAL A 151 22.07 -61.19 -26.46
N ILE A 152 21.56 -61.30 -27.69
CA ILE A 152 20.99 -62.54 -28.21
C ILE A 152 21.96 -63.02 -29.30
N ARG A 153 22.63 -64.15 -29.06
CA ARG A 153 23.26 -64.94 -30.12
C ARG A 153 22.58 -66.31 -30.19
N LEU A 154 21.87 -66.51 -31.30
CA LEU A 154 21.38 -67.80 -31.76
C LEU A 154 22.43 -68.39 -32.70
N ASN A 155 22.93 -69.58 -32.34
CA ASN A 155 23.15 -70.76 -33.19
C ASN A 155 23.80 -71.86 -32.36
#